data_AF-I3EK35-F1
#
_entry.id   AF-I3EK35-F1
#
_cell.length_a   1.000
_cell.length_b   1.000
_cell.length_c   1.000
_cell.angle_alpha   90.00
_cell.angle_beta   90.00
_cell.angle_gamma   90.00
#
_symmetry.space_group_name_H-M   'P 1'
#
loop_
_entity.id
_entity.type
_entity.pdbx_description
1 polymer ?
#
loop_
_entity_poly.entity_id
_entity_poly.type
_entity_poly.pdbx_seq_one_letter_code
_entity_poly.pdbx_strand_id
1 'polypeptide(L)'
;MSKYNPVVLIFLYVLVLGVLLPKCVSYMWMYSFEYSSSGILYKSTESLYSALKHIVVEDVVGLLALLSKYTIEMSQYKEKTDPKNIEKLRKIIKENYGMSLPMDTNVFILCVSILLLRDPEVLALVNGKDVEYLQNWLVLSSHATKNLAAAVKNSFLYTLSIDLERSIIQSVPDPMYYPMQAGISFSDIFVSKYKNKPVDESTEIDKKMFKIAISGMDMYNVFDGIVKDGMFITGSVDAIIKLRIDREGVNSYTPTVIKKSDSKISDSGDLADLEHNYEELYPSSLEKYPIKIKGTHFEPVHAPMYFDDLLYTWTCVLMVNKDVLFESHPFTPSKAGTDVFFKVPALASIISTRRAEIEIKLICEKYFNRDATKKLSVLIK
;
A
#
# COMPACT_ATOMS: atom_id res chain seq x y z
N MET A 1 -28.38 29.54 -43.85
CA MET A 1 -28.99 29.65 -42.49
C MET A 1 -29.44 28.27 -42.02
N SER A 2 -29.71 28.10 -40.72
CA SER A 2 -29.90 26.78 -40.09
C SER A 2 -31.07 25.98 -40.67
N LYS A 3 -30.91 24.64 -40.77
CA LYS A 3 -31.89 23.70 -41.33
C LYS A 3 -32.77 23.00 -40.28
N TYR A 4 -32.67 23.38 -39.01
CA TYR A 4 -33.30 22.65 -37.89
C TYR A 4 -34.60 23.32 -37.41
N ASN A 5 -35.64 22.50 -37.21
CA ASN A 5 -36.93 22.94 -36.68
C ASN A 5 -36.80 23.31 -35.18
N PRO A 6 -37.18 24.53 -34.75
CA PRO A 6 -37.02 24.96 -33.37
C PRO A 6 -37.79 24.10 -32.36
N VAL A 7 -38.93 23.50 -32.76
CA VAL A 7 -39.71 22.59 -31.88
C VAL A 7 -38.92 21.34 -31.54
N VAL A 8 -38.17 20.78 -32.50
CA VAL A 8 -37.30 19.60 -32.28
C VAL A 8 -36.13 19.96 -31.37
N LEU A 9 -35.58 21.17 -31.51
CA LEU A 9 -34.53 21.72 -30.65
C LEU A 9 -35.00 21.88 -29.20
N ILE A 10 -36.20 22.43 -28.99
CA ILE A 10 -36.82 22.55 -27.66
C ILE A 10 -37.11 21.17 -27.06
N PHE A 11 -37.62 20.21 -27.85
CA PHE A 11 -37.90 18.87 -27.36
C PHE A 11 -36.61 18.12 -26.95
N LEU A 12 -35.53 18.24 -27.74
CA LEU A 12 -34.20 17.73 -27.38
C LEU A 12 -33.67 18.37 -26.09
N TYR A 13 -33.80 19.69 -25.95
CA TYR A 13 -33.38 20.43 -24.76
C TYR A 13 -34.11 19.94 -23.49
N VAL A 14 -35.43 19.77 -23.57
CA VAL A 14 -36.25 19.24 -22.47
C VAL A 14 -35.92 17.78 -22.15
N LEU A 15 -35.66 16.94 -23.16
CA LEU A 15 -35.27 15.54 -22.94
C LEU A 15 -33.88 15.43 -22.30
N VAL A 16 -32.93 16.24 -22.73
CA VAL A 16 -31.57 16.27 -22.16
C VAL A 16 -31.59 16.78 -20.72
N LEU A 17 -32.19 17.94 -20.44
CA LEU A 17 -32.14 18.55 -19.10
C LEU A 17 -33.19 18.01 -18.12
N GLY A 18 -34.34 17.54 -18.62
CA GLY A 18 -35.44 17.03 -17.79
C GLY A 18 -35.40 15.52 -17.54
N VAL A 19 -34.68 14.74 -18.36
CA VAL A 19 -34.66 13.27 -18.24
C VAL A 19 -33.23 12.68 -18.18
N LEU A 20 -32.34 13.07 -19.10
CA LEU A 20 -30.97 12.54 -19.11
C LEU A 20 -30.13 13.11 -17.96
N LEU A 21 -30.08 14.44 -17.79
CA LEU A 21 -29.29 15.07 -16.74
C LEU A 21 -29.69 14.60 -15.33
N PRO A 22 -30.98 14.53 -14.92
CA PRO A 22 -31.35 14.02 -13.60
C PRO A 22 -31.00 12.55 -13.40
N LYS A 23 -31.07 11.72 -14.46
CA LYS A 23 -30.60 10.33 -14.40
C LYS A 23 -29.09 10.23 -14.24
N CYS A 24 -28.30 11.02 -14.98
CA CYS A 24 -26.85 11.05 -14.85
C CYS A 24 -26.41 11.53 -13.47
N VAL A 25 -27.02 12.62 -12.97
CA VAL A 25 -26.74 13.15 -11.61
C VAL A 25 -27.14 12.13 -10.54
N SER A 26 -28.32 11.51 -10.63
CA SER A 26 -28.76 10.47 -9.69
C SER A 26 -27.83 9.25 -9.70
N TYR A 27 -27.38 8.81 -10.87
CA TYR A 27 -26.44 7.69 -11.01
C TYR A 27 -25.07 8.01 -10.41
N MET A 28 -24.49 9.17 -10.73
CA MET A 28 -23.23 9.63 -10.14
C MET A 28 -23.33 9.79 -8.62
N TRP A 29 -24.44 10.35 -8.14
CA TRP A 29 -24.72 10.51 -6.71
C TRP A 29 -24.79 9.15 -6.01
N MET A 30 -25.57 8.21 -6.53
CA MET A 30 -25.68 6.85 -5.96
C MET A 30 -24.32 6.14 -5.93
N TYR A 31 -23.56 6.17 -7.02
CA TYR A 31 -22.21 5.58 -7.10
C TYR A 31 -21.24 6.20 -6.09
N SER A 32 -21.37 7.50 -5.81
CA SER A 32 -20.54 8.23 -4.83
C SER A 32 -20.85 7.89 -3.37
N PHE A 33 -21.96 7.21 -3.07
CA PHE A 33 -22.31 6.71 -1.74
C PHE A 33 -22.27 5.17 -1.63
N GLU A 34 -22.34 4.45 -2.75
CA GLU A 34 -22.31 2.99 -2.76
C GLU A 34 -20.91 2.42 -2.49
N TYR A 35 -19.85 3.12 -2.92
CA TYR A 35 -18.45 2.72 -2.74
C TYR A 35 -17.69 3.60 -1.74
N SER A 36 -16.77 2.97 -1.02
CA SER A 36 -15.83 3.61 -0.10
C SER A 36 -14.66 4.28 -0.84
N SER A 37 -13.87 5.10 -0.14
CA SER A 37 -12.59 5.62 -0.63
C SER A 37 -11.54 4.54 -0.95
N SER A 38 -11.79 3.28 -0.58
CA SER A 38 -10.94 2.12 -0.89
C SER A 38 -11.49 1.26 -2.04
N GLY A 39 -12.49 1.74 -2.79
CA GLY A 39 -13.01 1.05 -3.98
C GLY A 39 -13.92 -0.16 -3.71
N ILE A 40 -14.06 -0.60 -2.46
CA ILE A 40 -15.06 -1.60 -2.05
C ILE A 40 -16.38 -0.97 -1.63
N LEU A 41 -17.48 -1.72 -1.68
CA LEU A 41 -18.80 -1.29 -1.23
C LEU A 41 -18.78 -0.78 0.22
N TYR A 42 -19.57 0.25 0.51
CA TYR A 42 -19.75 0.77 1.88
C TYR A 42 -20.21 -0.34 2.84
N LYS A 43 -21.16 -1.18 2.42
CA LYS A 43 -21.67 -2.31 3.20
C LYS A 43 -20.61 -3.36 3.52
N SER A 44 -19.65 -3.57 2.61
CA SER A 44 -18.48 -4.44 2.86
C SER A 44 -17.55 -3.80 3.89
N THR A 45 -17.31 -2.49 3.80
CA THR A 45 -16.53 -1.75 4.79
C THR A 45 -17.16 -1.81 6.19
N GLU A 46 -18.48 -1.65 6.28
CA GLU A 46 -19.25 -1.76 7.53
C GLU A 46 -19.22 -3.18 8.10
N SER A 47 -19.39 -4.20 7.24
CA SER A 47 -19.30 -5.62 7.58
C SER A 47 -17.92 -6.00 8.12
N LEU A 48 -16.84 -5.56 7.46
CA LEU A 48 -15.46 -5.72 7.90
C LEU A 48 -15.22 -5.04 9.26
N TYR A 49 -15.61 -3.77 9.40
CA TYR A 49 -15.45 -3.02 10.66
C TYR A 49 -16.23 -3.65 11.83
N SER A 50 -17.40 -4.23 11.57
CA SER A 50 -18.17 -4.99 12.56
C SER A 50 -17.46 -6.29 12.96
N ALA A 51 -16.97 -7.06 11.98
CA ALA A 51 -16.22 -8.30 12.23
C ALA A 51 -14.93 -8.06 13.03
N LEU A 52 -14.16 -7.02 12.70
CA LEU A 52 -12.88 -6.66 13.33
C LEU A 52 -13.00 -6.20 14.80
N LYS A 53 -14.21 -5.93 15.30
CA LYS A 53 -14.47 -5.68 16.74
C LYS A 53 -14.58 -6.95 17.59
N HIS A 54 -14.79 -8.10 16.94
CA HIS A 54 -15.17 -9.35 17.59
C HIS A 54 -14.28 -10.54 17.20
N ILE A 55 -13.60 -10.47 16.06
CA ILE A 55 -12.67 -11.48 15.56
C ILE A 55 -11.24 -10.96 15.74
N VAL A 56 -10.45 -11.66 16.55
CA VAL A 56 -8.99 -11.51 16.55
C VAL A 56 -8.46 -12.18 15.30
N VAL A 57 -7.61 -11.46 14.56
CA VAL A 57 -6.90 -11.96 13.39
C VAL A 57 -5.43 -12.12 13.78
N GLU A 58 -4.83 -13.28 13.49
CA GLU A 58 -3.47 -13.62 13.94
C GLU A 58 -2.45 -13.65 12.80
N ASP A 59 -2.88 -13.97 11.56
CA ASP A 59 -2.01 -14.13 10.40
C ASP A 59 -2.69 -13.75 9.07
N VAL A 60 -1.93 -13.85 7.97
CA VAL A 60 -2.38 -13.50 6.61
C VAL A 60 -3.56 -14.38 6.17
N VAL A 61 -3.59 -15.65 6.57
CA VAL A 61 -4.63 -16.63 6.20
C VAL A 61 -5.93 -16.37 6.97
N GLY A 62 -5.85 -16.00 8.25
CA GLY A 62 -6.97 -15.52 9.05
C GLY A 62 -7.55 -14.21 8.50
N LEU A 63 -6.69 -13.31 8.00
CA LEU A 63 -7.17 -12.09 7.33
C LEU A 63 -7.89 -12.44 6.01
N LEU A 64 -7.33 -13.32 5.18
CA LEU A 64 -8.02 -13.83 3.98
C LEU A 64 -9.38 -14.46 4.29
N ALA A 65 -9.49 -15.23 5.38
CA ALA A 65 -10.75 -15.83 5.81
C ALA A 65 -11.78 -14.74 6.17
N LEU A 66 -11.36 -13.69 6.89
CA LEU A 66 -12.21 -12.55 7.21
C LEU A 66 -12.64 -11.80 5.94
N LEU A 67 -11.71 -11.45 5.04
CA LEU A 67 -12.04 -10.71 3.81
C LEU A 67 -12.97 -11.52 2.89
N SER A 68 -12.67 -12.79 2.62
CA SER A 68 -13.48 -13.65 1.74
C SER A 68 -14.91 -13.90 2.26
N LYS A 69 -15.13 -13.73 3.57
CA LYS A 69 -16.44 -13.90 4.22
C LYS A 69 -17.24 -12.60 4.35
N TYR A 70 -16.57 -11.49 4.69
CA TYR A 70 -17.24 -10.25 5.10
C TYR A 70 -17.24 -9.16 4.01
N THR A 71 -16.42 -9.28 2.97
CA THR A 71 -16.58 -8.51 1.72
C THR A 71 -17.66 -9.15 0.84
N ILE A 72 -18.68 -8.38 0.45
CA ILE A 72 -19.82 -8.83 -0.36
C ILE A 72 -19.37 -9.30 -1.75
N GLU A 73 -18.47 -8.53 -2.37
CA GLU A 73 -17.94 -8.74 -3.72
C GLU A 73 -17.23 -10.10 -3.86
N MET A 74 -16.55 -10.57 -2.80
CA MET A 74 -15.93 -11.90 -2.77
C MET A 74 -16.91 -12.97 -2.29
N SER A 75 -17.64 -12.75 -1.19
CA SER A 75 -18.53 -13.76 -0.60
C SER A 75 -19.72 -14.15 -1.49
N GLN A 76 -20.10 -13.31 -2.46
CA GLN A 76 -21.14 -13.60 -3.47
C GLN A 76 -20.57 -13.98 -4.85
N TYR A 77 -19.24 -14.05 -4.99
CA TYR A 77 -18.61 -14.47 -6.23
C TYR A 77 -18.98 -15.91 -6.60
N LYS A 78 -19.02 -16.19 -7.91
CA LYS A 78 -19.24 -17.54 -8.45
C LYS A 78 -18.01 -17.95 -9.23
N GLU A 79 -17.31 -18.93 -8.69
CA GLU A 79 -16.10 -19.52 -9.25
C GLU A 79 -16.30 -20.09 -10.67
N LYS A 80 -15.25 -20.00 -11.48
CA LYS A 80 -15.14 -20.57 -12.83
C LYS A 80 -14.18 -21.77 -12.85
N THR A 81 -13.46 -21.99 -11.77
CA THR A 81 -12.59 -23.14 -11.51
C THR A 81 -13.44 -24.40 -11.26
N ASP A 82 -13.07 -25.55 -11.86
CA ASP A 82 -13.79 -26.82 -11.66
C ASP A 82 -13.82 -27.20 -10.16
N PRO A 83 -14.97 -27.55 -9.55
CA PRO A 83 -15.05 -28.02 -8.17
C PRO A 83 -14.09 -29.18 -7.82
N LYS A 84 -13.75 -30.03 -8.79
CA LYS A 84 -12.74 -31.10 -8.62
C LYS A 84 -11.31 -30.56 -8.52
N ASN A 85 -11.02 -29.44 -9.17
CA ASN A 85 -9.74 -28.75 -9.00
C ASN A 85 -9.70 -28.03 -7.65
N ILE A 86 -10.81 -27.43 -7.20
CA ILE A 86 -10.92 -26.84 -5.86
C ILE A 86 -10.70 -27.90 -4.77
N GLU A 87 -11.23 -29.11 -4.95
CA GLU A 87 -10.98 -30.25 -4.05
C GLU A 87 -9.53 -30.78 -4.07
N LYS A 88 -8.79 -30.62 -5.19
CA LYS A 88 -7.34 -30.85 -5.22
C LYS A 88 -6.58 -29.75 -4.49
N LEU A 89 -6.92 -28.49 -4.74
CA LEU A 89 -6.31 -27.32 -4.07
C LEU A 89 -6.47 -27.40 -2.55
N ARG A 90 -7.66 -27.79 -2.05
CA ARG A 90 -7.92 -28.09 -0.63
C ARG A 90 -6.93 -29.10 -0.03
N LYS A 91 -6.48 -30.09 -0.81
CA LYS A 91 -5.51 -31.11 -0.39
C LYS A 91 -4.09 -30.59 -0.45
N ILE A 92 -3.68 -30.02 -1.59
CA ILE A 92 -2.35 -29.41 -1.78
C ILE A 92 -2.03 -28.41 -0.65
N ILE A 93 -2.98 -27.52 -0.31
CA ILE A 93 -2.81 -26.52 0.75
C ILE A 93 -2.61 -27.15 2.15
N LYS A 94 -3.30 -28.27 2.45
CA LYS A 94 -3.18 -28.99 3.72
C LYS A 94 -1.94 -29.89 3.79
N GLU A 95 -1.65 -30.59 2.69
CA GLU A 95 -0.69 -31.70 2.62
C GLU A 95 0.72 -31.22 2.24
N ASN A 96 0.85 -30.33 1.26
CA ASN A 96 2.15 -29.81 0.80
C ASN A 96 2.59 -28.55 1.57
N TYR A 97 1.62 -27.72 1.98
CA TYR A 97 1.88 -26.41 2.60
C TYR A 97 1.58 -26.35 4.11
N GLY A 98 0.86 -27.33 4.66
CA GLY A 98 0.57 -27.41 6.10
C GLY A 98 -0.29 -26.28 6.66
N MET A 99 -1.02 -25.54 5.81
CA MET A 99 -1.73 -24.34 6.22
C MET A 99 -3.03 -24.67 6.98
N SER A 100 -3.33 -23.85 7.99
CA SER A 100 -4.65 -23.83 8.62
C SER A 100 -5.70 -23.35 7.61
N LEU A 101 -6.86 -23.99 7.58
CA LEU A 101 -8.00 -23.55 6.78
C LEU A 101 -9.19 -23.33 7.73
N PRO A 102 -9.30 -22.13 8.35
CA PRO A 102 -10.37 -21.78 9.29
C PRO A 102 -11.76 -21.64 8.63
N MET A 103 -11.82 -21.72 7.30
CA MET A 103 -13.05 -21.75 6.51
C MET A 103 -12.95 -22.79 5.40
N ASP A 104 -14.12 -23.26 4.95
CA ASP A 104 -14.25 -24.35 3.97
C ASP A 104 -15.07 -23.92 2.73
N THR A 105 -15.10 -22.61 2.43
CA THR A 105 -15.78 -22.07 1.25
C THR A 105 -14.87 -22.07 0.01
N ASN A 106 -15.44 -22.31 -1.16
CA ASN A 106 -14.68 -22.39 -2.41
C ASN A 106 -13.90 -21.10 -2.73
N VAL A 107 -14.54 -19.94 -2.52
CA VAL A 107 -13.88 -18.63 -2.66
C VAL A 107 -12.67 -18.50 -1.73
N PHE A 108 -12.76 -18.92 -0.46
CA PHE A 108 -11.63 -18.85 0.46
C PHE A 108 -10.46 -19.74 0.01
N ILE A 109 -10.73 -20.95 -0.49
CA ILE A 109 -9.70 -21.84 -1.06
C ILE A 109 -9.01 -21.18 -2.25
N LEU A 110 -9.76 -20.50 -3.13
CA LEU A 110 -9.18 -19.75 -4.25
C LEU A 110 -8.34 -18.55 -3.76
N CYS A 111 -8.79 -17.82 -2.73
CA CYS A 111 -8.01 -16.74 -2.10
C CYS A 111 -6.69 -17.23 -1.49
N VAL A 112 -6.67 -18.41 -0.83
CA VAL A 112 -5.42 -19.00 -0.33
C VAL A 112 -4.55 -19.52 -1.48
N SER A 113 -5.15 -20.06 -2.55
CA SER A 113 -4.44 -20.50 -3.75
C SER A 113 -3.71 -19.34 -4.46
N ILE A 114 -4.23 -18.12 -4.40
CA ILE A 114 -3.56 -16.91 -4.95
C ILE A 114 -2.20 -16.65 -4.29
N LEU A 115 -2.05 -16.99 -3.01
CA LEU A 115 -0.77 -16.86 -2.30
C LEU A 115 0.26 -17.93 -2.73
N LEU A 116 -0.15 -18.91 -3.54
CA LEU A 116 0.61 -20.11 -3.91
C LEU A 116 0.77 -20.30 -5.42
N LEU A 117 0.39 -19.33 -6.27
CA LEU A 117 0.48 -19.42 -7.73
C LEU A 117 1.90 -19.60 -8.29
N ARG A 118 2.95 -19.47 -7.46
CA ARG A 118 4.33 -19.85 -7.83
C ARG A 118 4.54 -21.37 -7.90
N ASP A 119 3.61 -22.16 -7.36
CA ASP A 119 3.56 -23.61 -7.55
C ASP A 119 2.89 -23.95 -8.89
N PRO A 120 3.57 -24.63 -9.82
CA PRO A 120 2.99 -25.04 -11.10
C PRO A 120 1.74 -25.92 -10.97
N GLU A 121 1.59 -26.72 -9.91
CA GLU A 121 0.39 -27.55 -9.71
C GLU A 121 -0.80 -26.68 -9.31
N VAL A 122 -0.60 -25.73 -8.38
CA VAL A 122 -1.64 -24.75 -8.00
C VAL A 122 -2.05 -23.90 -9.21
N LEU A 123 -1.07 -23.37 -9.95
CA LEU A 123 -1.32 -22.52 -11.13
C LEU A 123 -2.08 -23.27 -12.24
N ALA A 124 -1.80 -24.56 -12.45
CA ALA A 124 -2.51 -25.38 -13.43
C ALA A 124 -3.95 -25.77 -13.04
N LEU A 125 -4.31 -25.61 -11.76
CA LEU A 125 -5.63 -25.99 -11.24
C LEU A 125 -6.64 -24.81 -11.20
N VAL A 126 -6.16 -23.58 -11.03
CA VAL A 126 -7.01 -22.37 -10.86
C VAL A 126 -7.38 -21.72 -12.20
N ASN A 127 -8.60 -21.21 -12.33
CA ASN A 127 -9.01 -20.41 -13.49
C ASN A 127 -8.45 -18.98 -13.40
N GLY A 128 -7.72 -18.51 -14.42
CA GLY A 128 -7.15 -17.16 -14.44
C GLY A 128 -8.17 -16.03 -14.23
N LYS A 129 -9.43 -16.20 -14.66
CA LYS A 129 -10.52 -15.23 -14.44
C LYS A 129 -11.12 -15.26 -13.03
N ASP A 130 -10.74 -16.22 -12.20
CA ASP A 130 -10.97 -16.20 -10.76
C ASP A 130 -9.80 -15.50 -10.05
N VAL A 131 -8.56 -15.73 -10.49
CA VAL A 131 -7.36 -15.03 -9.98
C VAL A 131 -7.48 -13.53 -10.19
N GLU A 132 -7.67 -13.08 -11.44
CA GLU A 132 -7.85 -11.68 -11.85
C GLU A 132 -8.87 -10.95 -10.96
N TYR A 133 -10.05 -11.55 -10.80
CA TYR A 133 -11.15 -10.98 -10.02
C TYR A 133 -10.81 -10.91 -8.52
N LEU A 134 -10.36 -12.03 -7.93
CA LEU A 134 -10.11 -12.12 -6.50
C LEU A 134 -8.87 -11.34 -6.08
N GLN A 135 -7.80 -11.27 -6.89
CA GLN A 135 -6.63 -10.42 -6.62
C GLN A 135 -7.02 -8.97 -6.44
N ASN A 136 -7.77 -8.40 -7.39
CA ASN A 136 -8.25 -7.01 -7.30
C ASN A 136 -9.10 -6.77 -6.04
N TRP A 137 -10.10 -7.62 -5.76
CA TRP A 137 -10.97 -7.43 -4.58
C TRP A 137 -10.26 -7.68 -3.25
N LEU A 138 -9.27 -8.58 -3.21
CA LEU A 138 -8.42 -8.80 -2.04
C LEU A 138 -7.53 -7.58 -1.76
N VAL A 139 -6.88 -7.00 -2.79
CA VAL A 139 -6.08 -5.78 -2.62
C VAL A 139 -6.94 -4.60 -2.16
N LEU A 140 -8.09 -4.36 -2.80
CA LEU A 140 -9.01 -3.28 -2.40
C LEU A 140 -9.56 -3.49 -0.97
N SER A 141 -9.89 -4.73 -0.58
CA SER A 141 -10.36 -5.06 0.77
C SER A 141 -9.24 -5.01 1.82
N SER A 142 -8.00 -5.33 1.46
CA SER A 142 -6.85 -5.19 2.35
C SER A 142 -6.52 -3.71 2.57
N HIS A 143 -6.56 -2.89 1.52
CA HIS A 143 -6.42 -1.44 1.61
C HIS A 143 -7.53 -0.81 2.47
N ALA A 144 -8.78 -1.25 2.32
CA ALA A 144 -9.88 -0.85 3.21
C ALA A 144 -9.60 -1.24 4.68
N THR A 145 -9.04 -2.44 4.90
CA THR A 145 -8.65 -2.92 6.23
C THR A 145 -7.49 -2.11 6.82
N LYS A 146 -6.50 -1.71 6.02
CA LYS A 146 -5.40 -0.81 6.42
C LYS A 146 -5.94 0.51 6.94
N ASN A 147 -6.88 1.12 6.19
CA ASN A 147 -7.52 2.38 6.56
C ASN A 147 -8.37 2.25 7.84
N LEU A 148 -9.13 1.16 8.00
CA LEU A 148 -9.85 0.86 9.24
C LEU A 148 -8.87 0.65 10.42
N ALA A 149 -7.78 -0.07 10.22
CA ALA A 149 -6.77 -0.37 11.23
C ALA A 149 -6.06 0.89 11.75
N ALA A 150 -5.71 1.82 10.85
CA ALA A 150 -5.20 3.13 11.21
C ALA A 150 -6.23 3.92 12.04
N ALA A 151 -7.49 3.98 11.59
CA ALA A 151 -8.56 4.71 12.27
C ALA A 151 -8.88 4.18 13.68
N VAL A 152 -8.71 2.86 13.93
CA VAL A 152 -8.87 2.25 15.27
C VAL A 152 -7.55 2.08 16.03
N LYS A 153 -6.44 2.65 15.55
CA LYS A 153 -5.09 2.58 16.14
C LYS A 153 -4.54 1.15 16.33
N ASN A 154 -4.99 0.19 15.53
CA ASN A 154 -4.48 -1.19 15.56
C ASN A 154 -3.28 -1.35 14.61
N SER A 155 -2.09 -1.00 15.10
CA SER A 155 -0.84 -1.07 14.33
C SER A 155 -0.40 -2.48 13.94
N PHE A 156 -0.88 -3.52 14.64
CA PHE A 156 -0.69 -4.92 14.22
C PHE A 156 -1.50 -5.21 12.95
N LEU A 157 -2.82 -4.97 12.97
CA LEU A 157 -3.71 -5.18 11.82
C LEU A 157 -3.31 -4.31 10.62
N TYR A 158 -2.86 -3.08 10.87
CA TYR A 158 -2.32 -2.20 9.84
C TYR A 158 -1.12 -2.83 9.13
N THR A 159 -0.13 -3.33 9.89
CA THR A 159 1.03 -4.04 9.31
C THR A 159 0.60 -5.31 8.57
N LEU A 160 -0.32 -6.09 9.16
CA LEU A 160 -0.82 -7.34 8.57
C LEU A 160 -1.57 -7.11 7.25
N SER A 161 -2.30 -6.00 7.10
CA SER A 161 -2.98 -5.65 5.85
C SER A 161 -2.00 -5.25 4.71
N ILE A 162 -0.88 -4.62 5.05
CA ILE A 162 0.21 -4.34 4.10
C ILE A 162 0.89 -5.64 3.69
N ASP A 163 1.15 -6.53 4.65
CA ASP A 163 1.74 -7.84 4.39
C ASP A 163 0.81 -8.73 3.56
N LEU A 164 -0.52 -8.64 3.75
CA LEU A 164 -1.48 -9.29 2.86
C LEU A 164 -1.45 -8.72 1.43
N GLU A 165 -1.42 -7.39 1.23
CA GLU A 165 -1.28 -6.79 -0.12
C GLU A 165 -0.04 -7.35 -0.84
N ARG A 166 1.09 -7.41 -0.15
CA ARG A 166 2.33 -8.01 -0.66
C ARG A 166 2.19 -9.51 -0.96
N SER A 167 1.56 -10.28 -0.07
CA SER A 167 1.34 -11.72 -0.25
C SER A 167 0.53 -12.01 -1.52
N ILE A 168 -0.51 -11.21 -1.78
CA ILE A 168 -1.35 -11.30 -2.99
C ILE A 168 -0.54 -10.94 -4.24
N ILE A 169 0.14 -9.80 -4.22
CA ILE A 169 0.89 -9.26 -5.38
C ILE A 169 2.06 -10.16 -5.76
N GLN A 170 2.70 -10.79 -4.79
CA GLN A 170 3.90 -11.58 -5.02
C GLN A 170 3.62 -13.08 -5.13
N SER A 171 2.42 -13.56 -4.81
CA SER A 171 2.09 -14.97 -4.60
C SER A 171 3.10 -15.65 -3.67
N VAL A 172 3.15 -15.13 -2.45
CA VAL A 172 3.97 -15.63 -1.32
C VAL A 172 3.06 -15.62 -0.09
N PRO A 173 3.00 -16.68 0.74
CA PRO A 173 1.94 -16.79 1.74
C PRO A 173 2.13 -15.97 3.02
N ASP A 174 3.38 -15.71 3.42
CA ASP A 174 3.71 -14.97 4.63
C ASP A 174 5.03 -14.20 4.41
N PRO A 175 5.24 -13.02 5.03
CA PRO A 175 6.52 -12.29 4.99
C PRO A 175 7.75 -13.17 5.20
N MET A 176 7.67 -14.21 6.04
CA MET A 176 8.78 -15.12 6.31
C MET A 176 9.24 -15.90 5.07
N TYR A 177 8.40 -16.06 4.04
CA TYR A 177 8.71 -16.77 2.79
C TYR A 177 9.14 -15.85 1.65
N TYR A 178 9.55 -14.60 1.95
CA TYR A 178 10.04 -13.64 0.95
C TYR A 178 11.06 -14.17 -0.08
N PRO A 179 11.95 -15.18 0.17
CA PRO A 179 12.83 -15.67 -0.88
C PRO A 179 12.10 -16.36 -2.05
N MET A 180 10.82 -16.70 -1.89
CA MET A 180 9.95 -17.14 -3.01
C MET A 180 9.82 -16.06 -4.10
N GLN A 181 9.88 -14.77 -3.71
CA GLN A 181 9.88 -13.65 -4.65
C GLN A 181 11.05 -13.71 -5.64
N ALA A 182 12.22 -14.11 -5.12
CA ALA A 182 13.48 -14.25 -5.85
C ALA A 182 13.58 -15.55 -6.69
N GLY A 183 12.54 -16.40 -6.66
CA GLY A 183 12.43 -17.64 -7.44
C GLY A 183 12.76 -18.94 -6.69
N ILE A 184 12.97 -18.89 -5.37
CA ILE A 184 13.31 -20.06 -4.55
C ILE A 184 12.02 -20.82 -4.16
N SER A 185 12.07 -22.16 -4.14
CA SER A 185 10.87 -22.95 -3.83
C SER A 185 10.47 -22.87 -2.35
N PHE A 186 9.18 -23.05 -2.07
CA PHE A 186 8.65 -23.08 -0.69
C PHE A 186 9.33 -24.17 0.16
N SER A 187 9.51 -25.37 -0.41
CA SER A 187 10.13 -26.51 0.28
C SER A 187 11.61 -26.27 0.59
N ASP A 188 12.38 -25.63 -0.30
CA ASP A 188 13.78 -25.27 -0.03
C ASP A 188 13.89 -24.25 1.11
N ILE A 189 12.99 -23.27 1.17
CA ILE A 189 12.97 -22.27 2.26
C ILE A 189 12.55 -22.91 3.58
N PHE A 190 11.50 -23.74 3.57
CA PHE A 190 11.04 -24.48 4.74
C PHE A 190 12.15 -25.39 5.31
N VAL A 191 12.80 -26.18 4.45
CA VAL A 191 13.91 -27.06 4.82
C VAL A 191 15.14 -26.29 5.30
N SER A 192 15.45 -25.13 4.70
CA SER A 192 16.57 -24.28 5.12
C SER A 192 16.34 -23.69 6.51
N LYS A 193 15.12 -23.19 6.79
CA LYS A 193 14.72 -22.72 8.12
C LYS A 193 14.76 -23.82 9.17
N TYR A 194 14.17 -24.98 8.89
CA TYR A 194 14.20 -26.12 9.80
C TYR A 194 15.63 -26.56 10.16
N LYS A 195 16.58 -26.36 9.24
CA LYS A 195 18.02 -26.64 9.42
C LYS A 195 18.82 -25.42 9.92
N ASN A 196 18.17 -24.31 10.27
CA ASN A 196 18.78 -23.03 10.67
C ASN A 196 19.91 -22.56 9.73
N LYS A 197 19.72 -22.75 8.41
CA LYS A 197 20.67 -22.29 7.39
C LYS A 197 20.22 -20.96 6.78
N PRO A 198 21.15 -20.02 6.49
CA PRO A 198 20.83 -18.89 5.65
C PRO A 198 20.43 -19.39 4.25
N VAL A 199 19.40 -18.76 3.68
CA VAL A 199 19.02 -18.94 2.28
C VAL A 199 19.89 -17.99 1.45
N ASP A 200 20.47 -18.44 0.35
CA ASP A 200 21.18 -17.54 -0.57
C ASP A 200 20.16 -16.74 -1.39
N GLU A 201 19.94 -15.49 -0.98
CA GLU A 201 19.04 -14.55 -1.66
C GLU A 201 19.58 -14.07 -3.02
N SER A 202 20.86 -14.35 -3.38
CA SER A 202 21.58 -13.64 -4.45
C SER A 202 21.21 -14.05 -5.89
N THR A 203 19.95 -14.40 -6.14
CA THR A 203 19.43 -14.72 -7.47
C THR A 203 19.50 -13.50 -8.40
N GLU A 204 19.39 -13.74 -9.71
CA GLU A 204 19.26 -12.65 -10.70
C GLU A 204 18.05 -11.74 -10.45
N ILE A 205 17.03 -12.23 -9.75
CA ILE A 205 15.79 -11.48 -9.48
C ILE A 205 16.00 -10.52 -8.30
N ASP A 206 16.65 -10.94 -7.20
CA ASP A 206 17.00 -10.04 -6.08
C ASP A 206 17.97 -8.94 -6.53
N LYS A 207 18.97 -9.30 -7.35
CA LYS A 207 19.94 -8.36 -7.94
C LYS A 207 19.32 -7.30 -8.86
N LYS A 208 18.07 -7.49 -9.29
CA LYS A 208 17.27 -6.55 -10.10
C LYS A 208 16.22 -5.78 -9.27
N MET A 209 16.23 -5.93 -7.95
CA MET A 209 15.37 -5.21 -7.00
C MET A 209 16.22 -4.33 -6.08
N PHE A 210 16.44 -3.08 -6.49
CA PHE A 210 17.16 -2.10 -5.68
C PHE A 210 16.66 -2.01 -4.23
N LYS A 211 17.59 -1.75 -3.32
CA LYS A 211 17.31 -1.52 -1.90
C LYS A 211 17.36 0.00 -1.65
N ILE A 212 16.80 0.48 -0.55
CA ILE A 212 16.85 1.91 -0.21
C ILE A 212 17.17 2.09 1.27
N ALA A 213 17.89 3.16 1.59
CA ALA A 213 18.33 3.49 2.93
C ALA A 213 17.79 4.87 3.35
N ILE A 214 17.38 4.98 4.62
CA ILE A 214 17.13 6.27 5.28
C ILE A 214 18.49 6.81 5.76
N SER A 215 19.19 7.48 4.85
CA SER A 215 20.53 8.02 5.06
C SER A 215 20.53 9.20 6.05
N GLY A 216 19.47 10.02 6.02
CA GLY A 216 19.26 11.15 6.92
C GLY A 216 17.86 11.16 7.51
N MET A 217 17.74 11.59 8.76
CA MET A 217 16.47 11.90 9.42
C MET A 217 16.72 12.99 10.46
N ASP A 218 16.31 14.21 10.14
CA ASP A 218 16.44 15.37 11.00
C ASP A 218 15.05 15.82 11.48
N MET A 219 14.90 16.08 12.77
CA MET A 219 13.69 16.69 13.33
C MET A 219 13.98 18.15 13.70
N TYR A 220 13.03 19.03 13.39
CA TYR A 220 13.14 20.47 13.61
C TYR A 220 11.92 20.97 14.40
N ASN A 221 12.17 21.72 15.47
CA ASN A 221 11.15 22.54 16.13
C ASN A 221 11.35 24.00 15.71
N VAL A 222 10.25 24.71 15.43
CA VAL A 222 10.24 26.12 14.99
C VAL A 222 10.99 27.05 15.96
N PHE A 223 11.04 26.72 17.25
CA PHE A 223 11.78 27.49 18.27
C PHE A 223 13.04 26.79 18.82
N ASP A 224 13.00 25.46 19.04
CA ASP A 224 14.12 24.73 19.66
C ASP A 224 15.21 24.28 18.65
N GLY A 225 14.99 24.46 17.33
CA GLY A 225 15.97 24.13 16.29
C GLY A 225 16.07 22.62 15.98
N ILE A 226 17.27 22.13 15.67
CA ILE A 226 17.53 20.71 15.37
C ILE A 226 17.41 19.87 16.65
N VAL A 227 16.45 18.95 16.65
CA VAL A 227 16.16 18.02 17.73
C VAL A 227 16.94 16.72 17.50
N LYS A 228 17.70 16.28 18.51
CA LYS A 228 18.44 15.02 18.51
C LYS A 228 17.84 14.03 19.50
N ASP A 229 18.25 12.77 19.39
CA ASP A 229 17.77 11.69 20.27
C ASP A 229 18.01 12.03 21.75
N GLY A 230 16.97 11.83 22.57
CA GLY A 230 16.96 12.16 24.00
C GLY A 230 16.80 13.65 24.35
N MET A 231 16.76 14.57 23.37
CA MET A 231 16.60 16.01 23.66
C MET A 231 15.17 16.36 24.11
N PHE A 232 15.07 17.45 24.88
CA PHE A 232 13.80 18.08 25.22
C PHE A 232 13.28 18.95 24.07
N ILE A 233 11.97 18.92 23.86
CA ILE A 233 11.24 19.81 22.95
C ILE A 233 10.00 20.39 23.61
N THR A 234 9.64 21.60 23.17
CA THR A 234 8.42 22.29 23.58
C THR A 234 7.19 21.60 22.98
N GLY A 235 6.46 20.81 23.77
CA GLY A 235 5.39 19.92 23.27
C GLY A 235 4.14 20.61 22.70
N SER A 236 4.00 21.92 22.90
CA SER A 236 2.88 22.74 22.43
C SER A 236 3.10 23.36 21.04
N VAL A 237 4.12 22.93 20.29
CA VAL A 237 4.52 23.50 19.00
C VAL A 237 4.63 22.41 17.95
N ASP A 238 4.16 22.70 16.73
CA ASP A 238 4.34 21.82 15.58
C ASP A 238 5.82 21.65 15.22
N ALA A 239 6.21 20.42 14.88
CA ALA A 239 7.56 20.08 14.45
C ALA A 239 7.57 19.61 12.99
N ILE A 240 8.74 19.56 12.37
CA ILE A 240 8.95 18.93 11.07
C ILE A 240 9.97 17.82 11.18
N ILE A 241 9.80 16.78 10.36
CA ILE A 241 10.83 15.76 10.14
C ILE A 241 11.19 15.73 8.66
N LYS A 242 12.47 15.92 8.36
CA LYS A 242 13.06 15.78 7.01
C LYS A 242 13.76 14.43 6.94
N LEU A 243 13.30 13.58 6.05
CA LEU A 243 13.94 12.33 5.68
C LEU A 243 14.76 12.53 4.42
N ARG A 244 15.95 11.95 4.39
CA ARG A 244 16.70 11.69 3.18
C ARG A 244 16.65 10.20 2.88
N ILE A 245 16.16 9.86 1.70
CA ILE A 245 16.07 8.49 1.18
C ILE A 245 16.99 8.40 -0.03
N ASP A 246 18.00 7.54 0.03
CA ASP A 246 18.90 7.28 -1.10
C ASP A 246 18.77 5.81 -1.56
N ARG A 247 19.07 5.57 -2.85
CA ARG A 247 18.98 4.24 -3.47
C ARG A 247 20.30 3.47 -3.37
N GLU A 248 20.19 2.18 -3.07
CA GLU A 248 21.29 1.22 -3.11
C GLU A 248 21.08 0.23 -4.27
N GLY A 249 22.03 0.22 -5.21
CA GLY A 249 22.05 -0.70 -6.34
C GLY A 249 21.61 -0.11 -7.68
N VAL A 250 21.97 -0.80 -8.77
CA VAL A 250 21.73 -0.34 -10.15
C VAL A 250 20.49 -1.01 -10.73
N ASN A 251 19.35 -0.34 -10.62
CA ASN A 251 18.13 -0.80 -11.29
C ASN A 251 18.25 -0.61 -12.81
N SER A 252 18.25 -1.73 -13.55
CA SER A 252 18.29 -1.79 -15.02
C SER A 252 17.40 -2.92 -15.58
N TYR A 253 16.15 -3.01 -15.12
CA TYR A 253 15.11 -3.72 -15.87
C TYR A 253 14.52 -2.76 -16.91
N THR A 254 14.67 -3.07 -18.19
CA THR A 254 14.09 -2.30 -19.30
C THR A 254 12.96 -3.09 -19.96
N PRO A 255 11.68 -2.72 -19.73
CA PRO A 255 10.58 -3.20 -20.55
C PRO A 255 10.71 -2.70 -21.99
N THR A 256 10.19 -3.46 -22.94
CA THR A 256 10.27 -3.13 -24.38
C THR A 256 9.21 -2.09 -24.76
N VAL A 257 9.53 -0.80 -24.62
CA VAL A 257 8.58 0.31 -24.85
C VAL A 257 8.92 1.12 -26.11
N ILE A 258 7.91 1.36 -26.95
CA ILE A 258 8.00 2.16 -28.17
C ILE A 258 8.01 3.66 -27.81
N LYS A 259 9.03 4.41 -28.25
CA LYS A 259 9.25 5.81 -27.87
C LYS A 259 8.41 6.82 -28.67
N LYS A 260 8.04 7.92 -28.00
CA LYS A 260 7.82 9.26 -28.58
C LYS A 260 8.73 10.28 -27.88
N SER A 261 8.96 11.44 -28.49
CA SER A 261 10.10 12.33 -28.22
C SER A 261 9.78 13.65 -27.52
N ASP A 262 10.80 14.24 -26.88
CA ASP A 262 10.77 15.33 -25.89
C ASP A 262 10.88 16.77 -26.45
N SER A 263 10.55 17.79 -25.61
CA SER A 263 11.17 19.16 -25.53
C SER A 263 10.32 20.13 -24.66
N LYS A 264 10.78 21.24 -24.03
CA LYS A 264 12.11 21.81 -23.63
C LYS A 264 11.92 23.12 -22.78
N ILE A 265 12.84 23.46 -21.84
CA ILE A 265 13.33 24.84 -21.44
C ILE A 265 12.29 25.78 -20.70
N SER A 266 12.56 26.83 -19.87
CA SER A 266 13.75 27.63 -19.39
C SER A 266 13.59 28.19 -17.94
N ASP A 267 14.70 28.21 -17.17
CA ASP A 267 15.41 29.29 -16.43
C ASP A 267 14.76 30.42 -15.56
N SER A 268 15.58 30.87 -14.57
CA SER A 268 15.57 32.13 -13.76
C SER A 268 14.56 32.26 -12.60
N GLY A 269 14.87 32.96 -11.48
CA GLY A 269 16.10 33.68 -11.07
C GLY A 269 16.09 34.09 -9.57
N ASP A 270 17.20 34.60 -9.04
CA ASP A 270 17.48 34.67 -7.58
C ASP A 270 16.79 35.79 -6.78
N LEU A 271 16.45 35.49 -5.51
CA LEU A 271 16.19 36.48 -4.43
C LEU A 271 16.34 35.88 -3.00
N ALA A 272 17.24 34.90 -2.82
CA ALA A 272 17.06 33.79 -1.86
C ALA A 272 17.51 33.97 -0.40
N ASP A 273 18.59 34.72 -0.14
CA ASP A 273 19.54 34.44 0.96
C ASP A 273 19.09 34.75 2.41
N LEU A 274 17.83 35.14 2.64
CA LEU A 274 17.27 35.37 3.97
C LEU A 274 16.02 34.55 4.32
N GLU A 275 15.28 34.06 3.31
CA GLU A 275 14.13 33.16 3.55
C GLU A 275 14.51 31.67 3.45
N HIS A 276 15.59 31.34 2.73
CA HIS A 276 16.01 29.95 2.48
C HIS A 276 16.21 29.11 3.76
N ASN A 277 16.78 29.69 4.82
CA ASN A 277 16.91 28.98 6.10
C ASN A 277 15.56 28.54 6.67
N TYR A 278 14.48 29.33 6.51
CA TYR A 278 13.16 28.93 6.99
C TYR A 278 12.40 28.04 6.00
N GLU A 279 12.54 28.23 4.68
CA GLU A 279 11.91 27.33 3.69
C GLU A 279 12.55 25.93 3.62
N GLU A 280 13.84 25.77 3.91
CA GLU A 280 14.48 24.45 3.99
C GLU A 280 14.09 23.66 5.24
N LEU A 281 13.83 24.35 6.36
CA LEU A 281 13.44 23.77 7.64
C LEU A 281 11.91 23.59 7.75
N TYR A 282 11.14 24.57 7.26
CA TYR A 282 9.67 24.58 7.23
C TYR A 282 9.15 24.99 5.84
N PRO A 283 9.04 24.02 4.89
CA PRO A 283 8.46 24.31 3.58
C PRO A 283 7.00 24.76 3.67
N SER A 284 6.72 26.01 3.27
CA SER A 284 5.40 26.69 3.29
C SER A 284 4.21 25.83 2.82
N SER A 285 4.41 24.98 1.81
CA SER A 285 3.43 24.00 1.33
C SER A 285 2.90 23.01 2.39
N LEU A 286 3.63 22.78 3.49
CA LEU A 286 3.26 21.83 4.53
C LEU A 286 2.07 22.29 5.39
N GLU A 287 1.71 23.57 5.31
CA GLU A 287 0.48 24.09 5.92
C GLU A 287 -0.79 23.58 5.22
N LYS A 288 -0.68 23.25 3.91
CA LYS A 288 -1.79 22.77 3.08
C LYS A 288 -1.80 21.24 2.96
N TYR A 289 -0.63 20.61 3.01
CA TYR A 289 -0.46 19.17 2.89
C TYR A 289 0.58 18.71 3.93
N PRO A 290 0.23 17.94 4.97
CA PRO A 290 1.15 17.61 6.07
C PRO A 290 2.34 16.72 5.67
N ILE A 291 2.43 16.33 4.39
CA ILE A 291 3.50 15.51 3.82
C ILE A 291 3.90 16.10 2.47
N LYS A 292 5.21 16.24 2.20
CA LYS A 292 5.77 16.66 0.91
C LYS A 292 6.88 15.72 0.49
N ILE A 293 6.86 15.26 -0.76
CA ILE A 293 7.90 14.40 -1.35
C ILE A 293 8.57 15.19 -2.48
N LYS A 294 9.91 15.25 -2.53
CA LYS A 294 10.70 15.86 -3.60
C LYS A 294 11.54 14.81 -4.33
N GLY A 295 11.50 14.83 -5.67
CA GLY A 295 12.33 13.97 -6.52
C GLY A 295 11.86 12.52 -6.52
N THR A 296 10.81 12.23 -7.29
CA THR A 296 10.27 10.88 -7.49
C THR A 296 10.58 10.36 -8.90
N HIS A 297 10.43 9.05 -9.12
CA HIS A 297 10.51 8.44 -10.45
C HIS A 297 9.41 7.39 -10.65
N PHE A 298 9.46 6.64 -11.76
CA PHE A 298 8.57 5.52 -12.03
C PHE A 298 9.38 4.34 -12.57
N GLU A 299 9.32 3.21 -11.89
CA GLU A 299 9.89 1.93 -12.34
C GLU A 299 8.86 0.81 -12.07
N PRO A 300 8.76 -0.22 -12.92
CA PRO A 300 7.76 -1.28 -12.79
C PRO A 300 8.15 -2.34 -11.75
N VAL A 301 7.14 -3.03 -11.21
CA VAL A 301 7.29 -4.21 -10.35
C VAL A 301 7.48 -5.46 -11.20
N HIS A 302 8.42 -6.32 -10.82
CA HIS A 302 8.42 -7.72 -11.23
C HIS A 302 7.52 -8.54 -10.31
N ALA A 303 6.27 -8.76 -10.72
CA ALA A 303 5.25 -9.55 -10.03
C ALA A 303 4.56 -10.51 -11.02
N PRO A 304 5.24 -11.59 -11.46
CA PRO A 304 4.80 -12.41 -12.61
C PRO A 304 3.54 -13.26 -12.37
N MET A 305 2.95 -13.21 -11.17
CA MET A 305 1.70 -13.91 -10.81
C MET A 305 0.54 -12.94 -10.54
N TYR A 306 0.76 -11.63 -10.71
CA TYR A 306 -0.27 -10.58 -10.58
C TYR A 306 -0.71 -10.10 -11.96
N PHE A 307 -1.99 -9.75 -12.12
CA PHE A 307 -2.57 -9.48 -13.44
C PHE A 307 -2.31 -8.08 -14.00
N ASP A 308 -2.17 -7.05 -13.16
CA ASP A 308 -1.94 -5.66 -13.62
C ASP A 308 -0.46 -5.23 -13.59
N ASP A 309 -0.10 -4.28 -14.46
CA ASP A 309 1.16 -3.54 -14.38
C ASP A 309 1.21 -2.67 -13.11
N LEU A 310 2.08 -3.04 -12.15
CA LEU A 310 2.28 -2.31 -10.90
C LEU A 310 3.54 -1.43 -10.93
N LEU A 311 3.46 -0.28 -10.25
CA LEU A 311 4.60 0.61 -10.01
C LEU A 311 5.33 0.22 -8.72
N TYR A 312 6.66 0.27 -8.73
CA TYR A 312 7.51 -0.11 -7.60
C TYR A 312 7.54 1.02 -6.57
N THR A 313 6.48 1.10 -5.77
CA THR A 313 6.24 2.18 -4.82
C THR A 313 6.69 1.85 -3.39
N TRP A 314 7.04 2.93 -2.67
CA TRP A 314 7.15 2.98 -1.23
C TRP A 314 6.19 4.02 -0.67
N THR A 315 5.84 3.84 0.58
CA THR A 315 5.01 4.75 1.36
C THR A 315 5.68 5.00 2.72
N CYS A 316 5.82 6.27 3.09
CA CYS A 316 6.37 6.67 4.38
C CYS A 316 5.23 6.76 5.41
N VAL A 317 5.34 6.00 6.49
CA VAL A 317 4.39 6.00 7.61
C VAL A 317 5.07 6.62 8.82
N LEU A 318 4.54 7.76 9.28
CA LEU A 318 4.92 8.35 10.57
C LEU A 318 4.07 7.71 11.67
N MET A 319 4.75 7.09 12.62
CA MET A 319 4.17 6.55 13.84
C MET A 319 4.71 7.30 15.07
N VAL A 320 3.87 7.51 16.08
CA VAL A 320 4.27 8.06 17.38
C VAL A 320 3.70 7.19 18.49
N ASN A 321 4.55 6.69 19.38
CA ASN A 321 4.18 5.73 20.43
C ASN A 321 3.38 4.50 19.91
N LYS A 322 3.65 4.07 18.66
CA LYS A 322 2.99 3.01 17.88
C LYS A 322 1.62 3.35 17.27
N ASP A 323 1.09 4.56 17.47
CA ASP A 323 -0.07 5.05 16.71
C ASP A 323 0.40 5.57 15.34
N VAL A 324 -0.31 5.22 14.25
CA VAL A 324 -0.09 5.84 12.92
C VAL A 324 -0.68 7.25 12.94
N LEU A 325 0.14 8.25 12.58
CA LEU A 325 -0.31 9.65 12.45
C LEU A 325 -0.49 10.06 10.98
N PHE A 326 0.46 9.69 10.13
CA PHE A 326 0.46 10.06 8.72
C PHE A 326 0.98 8.91 7.86
N GLU A 327 0.37 8.77 6.69
CA GLU A 327 0.79 7.86 5.63
C GLU A 327 0.96 8.71 4.36
N SER A 328 2.11 8.61 3.69
CA SER A 328 2.35 9.34 2.44
C SER A 328 1.53 8.77 1.29
N HIS A 329 1.30 9.56 0.25
CA HIS A 329 0.95 8.97 -1.04
C HIS A 329 2.11 8.07 -1.55
N PRO A 330 1.83 7.04 -2.35
CA PRO A 330 2.87 6.12 -2.84
C PRO A 330 3.84 6.82 -3.79
N PHE A 331 5.13 6.52 -3.68
CA PHE A 331 6.18 7.12 -4.51
C PHE A 331 7.34 6.17 -4.79
N THR A 332 8.01 6.32 -5.94
CA THR A 332 9.33 5.69 -6.17
C THR A 332 10.43 6.68 -5.79
N PRO A 333 11.40 6.32 -4.92
CA PRO A 333 12.59 7.13 -4.71
C PRO A 333 13.41 7.30 -6.00
N SER A 334 14.10 8.43 -6.17
CA SER A 334 14.94 8.70 -7.35
C SER A 334 16.39 8.22 -7.16
N LYS A 335 17.13 8.10 -8.27
CA LYS A 335 18.58 7.79 -8.26
C LYS A 335 19.45 8.96 -7.75
N ALA A 336 18.91 10.17 -7.69
CA ALA A 336 19.55 11.34 -7.06
C ALA A 336 19.10 11.54 -5.59
N GLY A 337 18.50 10.51 -5.00
CA GLY A 337 17.81 10.54 -3.71
C GLY A 337 16.45 11.22 -3.74
N THR A 338 15.76 11.18 -2.61
CA THR A 338 14.39 11.70 -2.42
C THR A 338 14.28 12.28 -1.03
N ASP A 339 13.79 13.51 -0.93
CA ASP A 339 13.51 14.15 0.35
C ASP A 339 12.03 13.99 0.66
N VAL A 340 11.70 13.55 1.89
CA VAL A 340 10.32 13.49 2.38
C VAL A 340 10.21 14.32 3.65
N PHE A 341 9.28 15.26 3.66
CA PHE A 341 9.03 16.18 4.77
C PHE A 341 7.68 15.87 5.39
N PHE A 342 7.65 15.70 6.71
CA PHE A 342 6.44 15.57 7.52
C PHE A 342 6.25 16.80 8.36
N LYS A 343 5.03 17.34 8.43
CA LYS A 343 4.59 18.24 9.50
C LYS A 343 3.93 17.41 10.60
N VAL A 344 4.49 17.46 11.79
CA VAL A 344 4.01 16.76 12.99
C VAL A 344 3.28 17.78 13.89
N PRO A 345 2.00 17.58 14.22
CA PRO A 345 1.29 18.46 15.15
C PRO A 345 1.93 18.45 16.53
N ALA A 346 1.77 19.54 17.28
CA ALA A 346 2.19 19.69 18.67
C ALA A 346 1.97 18.40 19.51
N LEU A 347 3.07 17.71 19.87
CA LEU A 347 3.01 16.34 20.40
C LEU A 347 2.21 16.21 21.72
N ALA A 348 2.10 17.28 22.52
CA ALA A 348 1.28 17.29 23.73
C ALA A 348 -0.24 17.17 23.44
N SER A 349 -0.67 17.39 22.20
CA SER A 349 -2.05 17.10 21.75
C SER A 349 -2.26 15.63 21.35
N ILE A 350 -1.17 14.88 21.12
CA ILE A 350 -1.17 13.53 20.59
C ILE A 350 -0.89 12.49 21.68
N ILE A 351 0.05 12.79 22.59
CA ILE A 351 0.49 11.85 23.64
C ILE A 351 0.35 12.42 25.05
N SER A 352 -0.05 11.56 25.99
CA SER A 352 -0.21 11.86 27.41
C SER A 352 1.08 11.69 28.24
N THR A 353 2.22 11.42 27.61
CA THR A 353 3.47 11.01 28.26
C THR A 353 4.61 11.98 27.95
N ARG A 354 5.52 12.17 28.92
CA ARG A 354 6.71 13.04 28.78
C ARG A 354 7.79 12.54 27.81
N ARG A 355 7.54 11.44 27.08
CA ARG A 355 8.44 10.88 26.08
C ARG A 355 7.62 10.45 24.87
N ALA A 356 8.02 10.93 23.69
CA ALA A 356 7.58 10.37 22.43
C ALA A 356 8.66 9.44 21.88
N GLU A 357 8.27 8.24 21.45
CA GLU A 357 9.01 7.45 20.47
C GLU A 357 8.40 7.75 19.11
N ILE A 358 9.14 8.50 18.30
CA ILE A 358 8.80 8.78 16.90
C ILE A 358 9.45 7.69 16.05
N GLU A 359 8.66 6.99 15.26
CA GLU A 359 9.09 5.91 14.38
C GLU A 359 8.62 6.21 12.97
N ILE A 360 9.55 6.22 12.02
CA ILE A 360 9.25 6.34 10.60
C ILE A 360 9.56 5.02 9.94
N LYS A 361 8.53 4.43 9.33
CA LYS A 361 8.65 3.24 8.48
C LYS A 361 8.56 3.69 7.03
N LEU A 362 9.56 3.32 6.25
CA LEU A 362 9.61 3.47 4.81
C LEU A 362 9.26 2.10 4.21
N ILE A 363 7.98 1.93 3.91
CA ILE A 363 7.34 0.65 3.61
C ILE A 363 7.32 0.43 2.10
N CYS A 364 7.91 -0.66 1.62
CA CYS A 364 7.76 -1.08 0.23
C CYS A 364 6.38 -1.69 0.01
N GLU A 365 5.53 -1.12 -0.83
CA GLU A 365 4.16 -1.59 -0.93
C GLU A 365 4.03 -2.95 -1.64
N LYS A 366 5.05 -3.34 -2.42
CA LYS A 366 4.95 -4.43 -3.40
C LYS A 366 5.96 -5.57 -3.16
N TYR A 367 6.87 -5.43 -2.18
CA TYR A 367 7.88 -6.43 -1.82
C TYR A 367 8.08 -6.54 -0.30
N PHE A 368 8.24 -7.77 0.20
CA PHE A 368 8.80 -8.03 1.53
C PHE A 368 10.32 -7.79 1.55
N ASN A 369 10.91 -7.75 2.76
CA ASN A 369 12.35 -7.55 2.99
C ASN A 369 12.95 -6.37 2.19
N ARG A 370 12.19 -5.26 2.12
CA ARG A 370 12.54 -3.99 1.46
C ARG A 370 12.13 -2.75 2.29
N ASP A 371 11.80 -2.97 3.56
CA ASP A 371 11.37 -1.93 4.50
C ASP A 371 12.56 -1.37 5.27
N ALA A 372 12.63 -0.05 5.36
CA ALA A 372 13.57 0.64 6.24
C ALA A 372 12.81 1.29 7.40
N THR A 373 13.36 1.23 8.62
CA THR A 373 12.76 1.88 9.79
C THR A 373 13.80 2.77 10.47
N LYS A 374 13.41 3.98 10.85
CA LYS A 374 14.20 4.91 11.65
C LYS A 374 13.40 5.34 12.87
N LYS A 375 14.07 5.50 14.02
CA LYS A 375 13.45 5.84 15.30
C LYS A 375 14.17 7.02 15.95
N LEU A 376 13.43 7.84 16.68
CA LEU A 376 13.89 8.98 17.46
C LEU A 376 13.09 9.04 18.77
N SER A 377 13.77 9.07 19.91
CA SER A 377 13.14 9.37 21.19
C SER A 377 13.31 10.85 21.52
N VAL A 378 12.22 11.54 21.87
CA VAL A 378 12.26 12.94 22.32
C VAL A 378 11.51 13.08 23.64
N LEU A 379 11.97 14.00 24.48
CA LEU A 379 11.34 14.32 25.77
C LEU A 379 10.46 15.55 25.61
N ILE A 380 9.23 15.49 26.12
CA ILE A 380 8.32 16.63 26.13
C ILE A 380 8.52 17.42 27.42
N LYS A 381 8.73 18.72 27.27
CA LYS A 381 8.87 19.70 28.34
C LYS A 381 7.53 20.38 28.66
#